data_AF-K7ERR2-F1
#
_entry.id   AF-K7ERR2-F1
#
_cell.length_a   1.000
_cell.length_b   1.000
_cell.length_c   1.000
_cell.angle_alpha   90.00
_cell.angle_beta   90.00
_cell.angle_gamma   90.00
#
_symmetry.space_group_name_H-M   'P 1'
#
loop_
_entity.id
_entity.type
_entity.pdbx_description
1 polymer ?
#
loop_
_entity_poly.entity_id
_entity_poly.type
_entity_poly.pdbx_seq_one_letter_code
_entity_poly.pdbx_strand_id
1 'polypeptide(L)'
;MFLRGRPVPMMIPDELAPTYSLDTRSELPSCRLKLEWVYGYRGRDCRANLYLLPTGEIVYFVASVAVLYSVEEQRQRHYLGHNDDIKCLAIHPDMVTI
;
A
#
# COMPACT_ATOMS: atom_id res chain seq x y z
N MET A 1 -6.68 0.69 27.82
CA MET A 1 -6.04 1.56 26.81
C MET A 1 -6.42 3.01 27.09
N PHE A 2 -5.59 3.98 26.74
CA PHE A 2 -5.96 5.41 26.83
C PHE A 2 -5.94 6.02 25.43
N LEU A 3 -6.97 6.80 25.09
CA LEU A 3 -7.04 7.58 23.86
C LEU A 3 -7.16 9.06 24.22
N ARG A 4 -6.16 9.85 23.82
CA ARG A 4 -6.08 11.30 24.14
C ARG A 4 -6.25 11.59 25.65
N GLY A 5 -5.60 10.79 26.48
CA GLY A 5 -5.66 10.92 27.95
C GLY A 5 -6.95 10.38 28.60
N ARG A 6 -7.93 9.90 27.84
CA ARG A 6 -9.16 9.31 28.37
C ARG A 6 -9.07 7.78 28.41
N PRO A 7 -9.47 7.12 29.51
CA PRO A 7 -9.46 5.66 29.58
C PRO A 7 -10.54 5.07 28.66
N VAL A 8 -10.17 4.01 27.94
CA VAL A 8 -11.07 3.16 27.17
C VAL A 8 -11.01 1.76 27.78
N PRO A 9 -12.04 1.35 28.54
CA PRO A 9 -12.09 0.01 29.12
C PRO A 9 -12.35 -1.03 28.03
N MET A 10 -11.59 -2.12 28.07
CA MET A 10 -11.77 -3.29 27.21
C MET A 10 -11.90 -4.49 28.14
N MET A 11 -13.07 -5.12 28.13
CA MET A 11 -13.34 -6.29 28.96
C MET A 11 -12.73 -7.53 28.31
N ILE A 12 -12.16 -8.40 29.13
CA ILE A 12 -11.66 -9.71 28.71
C ILE A 12 -12.63 -10.81 29.19
N PRO A 13 -12.68 -11.96 28.52
CA PRO A 13 -13.38 -13.14 29.03
C PRO A 13 -12.86 -13.56 30.41
N ASP A 14 -13.77 -13.98 31.30
CA ASP A 14 -13.44 -14.35 32.69
C ASP A 14 -12.46 -15.53 32.76
N GLU A 15 -12.49 -16.47 31.79
CA GLU A 15 -11.55 -17.60 31.76
C GLU A 15 -10.09 -17.16 31.55
N LEU A 16 -9.88 -15.99 30.95
CA LEU A 16 -8.55 -15.44 30.69
C LEU A 16 -8.04 -14.55 31.83
N ALA A 17 -8.89 -14.12 32.76
CA ALA A 17 -8.51 -13.22 33.85
C ALA A 17 -7.37 -13.76 34.75
N PRO A 18 -7.30 -15.07 35.09
CA PRO A 18 -6.23 -15.58 35.95
C PRO A 18 -4.84 -15.60 35.30
N THR A 19 -4.78 -15.70 33.98
CA THR A 19 -3.52 -15.85 33.22
C THR A 19 -3.13 -14.57 32.47
N TYR A 20 -4.01 -13.57 32.45
CA TYR A 20 -3.76 -12.30 31.81
C TYR A 20 -2.69 -11.51 32.57
N SER A 21 -1.64 -11.10 31.86
CA SER A 21 -0.59 -10.22 32.37
C SER A 21 -0.38 -9.06 31.41
N LEU A 22 -0.21 -7.86 31.97
CA LEU A 22 0.11 -6.65 31.21
C LEU A 22 1.53 -6.68 30.62
N ASP A 23 2.40 -7.56 31.12
CA ASP A 23 3.79 -7.69 30.65
C ASP A 23 3.93 -8.69 29.49
N THR A 24 2.88 -9.48 29.21
CA THR A 24 2.88 -10.47 28.14
C THR A 24 3.04 -9.79 26.78
N ARG A 25 4.03 -10.25 26.00
CA ARG A 25 4.28 -9.76 24.64
C ARG A 25 3.70 -10.74 23.62
N SER A 26 2.99 -10.19 22.64
CA SER A 26 2.51 -10.96 21.50
C SER A 26 3.65 -11.17 20.49
N GLU A 27 3.68 -12.35 19.87
CA GLU A 27 4.59 -12.65 18.77
C GLU A 27 4.15 -11.96 17.48
N LEU A 28 5.08 -11.84 16.53
CA LEU A 28 4.75 -11.35 15.19
C LEU A 28 3.83 -12.35 14.47
N PRO A 29 2.87 -11.88 13.65
CA PRO A 29 2.08 -12.76 12.81
C PRO A 29 2.97 -13.62 11.90
N SER A 30 2.56 -14.87 11.67
CA SER A 30 3.26 -15.80 10.77
C SER A 30 3.16 -15.43 9.29
N CYS A 31 2.20 -14.57 8.93
CA CYS A 31 1.92 -14.14 7.56
C CYS A 31 2.33 -12.67 7.34
N ARG A 32 2.60 -12.33 6.07
CA ARG A 32 2.90 -10.96 5.64
C ARG A 32 1.89 -10.47 4.62
N LEU A 33 1.66 -9.16 4.63
CA LEU A 33 0.86 -8.51 3.61
C LEU A 33 1.71 -8.24 2.36
N LYS A 34 1.10 -8.38 1.19
CA LYS A 34 1.68 -8.01 -0.10
C LYS A 34 0.63 -7.22 -0.88
N LEU A 35 1.02 -6.09 -1.43
CA LEU A 35 0.14 -5.31 -2.30
C LEU A 35 -0.14 -6.11 -3.57
N GLU A 36 -1.41 -6.37 -3.83
CA GLU A 36 -1.88 -7.11 -5.01
C GLU A 36 -2.46 -6.16 -6.06
N TRP A 37 -3.30 -5.23 -5.63
CA TRP A 37 -4.02 -4.34 -6.52
C TRP A 37 -4.19 -2.95 -5.95
N VAL A 38 -4.13 -1.95 -6.83
CA VAL A 38 -4.50 -0.58 -6.54
C VAL A 38 -5.65 -0.18 -7.45
N TYR A 39 -6.72 0.34 -6.85
CA TYR A 39 -7.90 0.79 -7.57
C TYR A 39 -7.88 2.30 -7.74
N GLY A 40 -8.21 2.75 -8.95
CA GLY A 40 -8.29 4.17 -9.31
C GLY A 40 -7.05 4.68 -10.05
N TYR A 41 -7.24 5.82 -10.71
CA TYR A 41 -6.22 6.53 -11.46
C TYR A 41 -6.31 8.02 -11.12
N ARG A 42 -5.17 8.67 -10.86
CA ARG A 42 -5.13 10.10 -10.55
C ARG A 42 -5.21 10.95 -11.82
N GLY A 43 -6.38 10.99 -12.45
CA GLY A 43 -6.65 11.79 -13.66
C GLY A 43 -7.34 13.14 -13.42
N ARG A 44 -7.82 13.43 -12.20
CA ARG A 44 -8.61 14.64 -11.91
C ARG A 44 -7.75 15.90 -11.77
N ASP A 45 -6.62 15.79 -11.09
CA ASP A 45 -5.75 16.90 -10.68
C ASP A 45 -4.30 16.72 -11.15
N CYS A 46 -4.02 15.71 -11.98
CA CYS A 46 -2.72 15.44 -12.61
C CYS A 46 -2.89 15.24 -14.12
N ARG A 47 -1.79 15.38 -14.84
CA ARG A 47 -1.71 15.26 -16.31
C ARG A 47 -0.39 14.62 -16.70
N ALA A 48 -0.30 14.12 -17.93
CA ALA A 48 0.92 13.52 -18.48
C ALA A 48 1.53 12.45 -17.55
N ASN A 49 0.69 11.54 -17.08
CA ASN A 49 1.02 10.51 -16.09
C ASN A 49 0.43 9.14 -16.45
N LEU A 50 0.24 8.89 -17.74
CA LEU A 50 -0.23 7.62 -18.29
C LEU A 50 0.62 7.28 -19.51
N TYR A 51 1.33 6.15 -19.44
CA TYR A 51 2.25 5.69 -20.47
C TYR A 51 2.03 4.21 -20.76
N LEU A 52 2.31 3.77 -21.99
CA LEU A 52 2.33 2.36 -22.36
C LEU A 52 3.77 1.97 -22.66
N LEU A 53 4.30 0.98 -21.94
CA LEU A 53 5.65 0.47 -22.17
C LEU A 53 5.68 -0.54 -23.33
N PRO A 54 6.85 -0.77 -23.95
CA PRO A 54 7.02 -1.85 -24.94
C PRO A 54 6.71 -3.25 -24.39
N THR A 55 6.73 -3.43 -23.07
CA THR A 55 6.31 -4.68 -22.40
C THR A 55 4.81 -4.93 -22.45
N GLY A 56 4.01 -3.95 -22.90
CA GLY A 56 2.55 -3.98 -22.86
C GLY A 56 1.96 -3.51 -21.51
N GLU A 57 2.79 -3.14 -20.54
CA GLU A 57 2.35 -2.62 -19.25
C GLU A 57 1.95 -1.14 -19.35
N ILE A 58 0.79 -0.82 -18.79
CA ILE A 58 0.30 0.55 -18.60
C ILE A 58 0.90 1.09 -17.31
N VAL A 59 1.60 2.22 -17.38
CA VAL A 59 2.23 2.88 -16.23
C VAL A 59 1.48 4.15 -15.88
N TYR A 60 1.09 4.26 -14.62
CA TYR A 60 0.47 5.45 -14.04
C TYR A 60 0.75 5.49 -12.53
N PHE A 61 0.23 6.51 -11.83
CA PHE A 61 0.33 6.57 -10.37
C PHE A 61 -0.99 6.98 -9.72
N VAL A 62 -1.10 6.63 -8.45
CA VAL A 62 -2.15 7.07 -7.52
C VAL A 62 -1.61 7.02 -6.09
N ALA A 63 -1.96 8.02 -5.27
CA ALA A 63 -1.31 8.26 -3.98
C ALA A 63 0.22 8.25 -4.12
N SER A 64 0.94 7.52 -3.26
CA SER A 64 2.39 7.37 -3.29
C SER A 64 2.90 6.17 -4.11
N VAL A 65 2.05 5.56 -4.94
CA VAL A 65 2.35 4.31 -5.64
C VAL A 65 2.40 4.52 -7.15
N ALA A 66 3.49 4.11 -7.79
CA ALA A 66 3.52 3.95 -9.23
C ALA A 66 3.11 2.52 -9.59
N VAL A 67 2.14 2.39 -10.49
CA VAL A 67 1.51 1.15 -10.92
C VAL A 67 1.99 0.80 -12.32
N LEU A 68 2.44 -0.43 -12.51
CA LEU A 68 2.71 -1.04 -13.81
C LEU A 68 1.69 -2.16 -14.00
N TYR A 69 0.71 -1.94 -14.86
CA TYR A 69 -0.42 -2.84 -15.05
C TYR A 69 -0.35 -3.55 -16.40
N SER A 70 -0.18 -4.88 -16.38
CA SER A 70 -0.37 -5.73 -17.56
C SER A 70 -1.84 -6.09 -17.70
N VAL A 71 -2.48 -5.57 -18.75
CA VAL A 71 -3.90 -5.86 -19.06
C VAL A 71 -4.06 -7.30 -19.54
N GLU A 72 -3.11 -7.83 -20.30
CA GLU A 72 -3.15 -9.20 -20.79
C GLU A 72 -3.06 -10.22 -19.65
N GLU A 73 -2.11 -10.01 -18.72
CA GLU A 73 -1.91 -10.91 -17.58
C GLU A 73 -2.86 -10.63 -16.41
N GLN A 74 -3.66 -9.57 -16.48
CA GLN A 74 -4.48 -9.08 -15.36
C GLN A 74 -3.68 -8.96 -14.06
N ARG A 75 -2.49 -8.34 -14.14
CA ARG A 75 -1.54 -8.30 -13.03
C ARG A 75 -0.89 -6.93 -12.88
N GLN A 76 -0.73 -6.49 -11.64
CA GLN A 76 -0.01 -5.25 -11.30
C GLN A 76 1.36 -5.53 -10.68
N ARG A 77 2.32 -4.63 -10.95
CA ARG A 77 3.52 -4.41 -10.14
C ARG A 77 3.50 -2.99 -9.62
N HIS A 78 4.20 -2.77 -8.51
CA HIS A 78 4.15 -1.50 -7.81
C HIS A 78 5.56 -1.05 -7.45
N TYR A 79 5.86 0.21 -7.73
CA TYR A 79 7.02 0.89 -7.14
C TYR A 79 6.55 1.69 -5.92
N LEU A 80 7.12 1.38 -4.75
CA LEU A 80 6.71 1.90 -3.43
C LEU A 80 7.81 2.78 -2.80
N GLY A 81 8.68 3.38 -3.61
CA GLY A 81 9.81 4.18 -3.12
C GLY A 81 9.41 5.57 -2.60
N HIS A 82 8.26 6.09 -2.99
CA HIS A 82 7.75 7.37 -2.50
C HIS A 82 7.01 7.19 -1.17
N ASN A 83 7.23 8.12 -0.25
CA ASN A 83 6.59 8.16 1.07
C ASN A 83 5.39 9.11 1.14
N ASP A 84 5.09 9.81 0.04
CA ASP A 84 3.96 10.73 -0.12
C ASP A 84 3.52 10.75 -1.59
N ASP A 85 2.46 11.49 -1.89
CA ASP A 85 1.85 11.66 -3.21
C ASP A 85 2.86 11.83 -4.35
N ILE A 86 2.82 10.93 -5.34
CA ILE A 86 3.47 11.14 -6.63
C ILE A 86 2.72 12.23 -7.40
N LYS A 87 3.47 13.19 -7.95
CA LYS A 87 2.91 14.34 -8.70
C LYS A 87 3.24 14.32 -10.19
N CYS A 88 4.30 13.64 -10.60
CA CYS A 88 4.74 13.55 -11.99
C CYS A 88 5.48 12.24 -12.24
N LEU A 89 5.52 11.83 -13.51
CA LEU A 89 6.16 10.62 -14.00
C LEU A 89 6.73 10.91 -15.40
N ALA A 90 7.88 10.37 -15.73
CA ALA A 90 8.44 10.42 -17.08
C ALA A 90 8.99 9.05 -17.46
N ILE A 91 9.16 8.78 -18.75
CA ILE A 91 9.78 7.55 -19.23
C ILE A 91 11.06 7.96 -19.96
N HIS A 92 12.19 7.37 -19.57
CA HIS A 92 13.47 7.60 -20.23
C HIS A 92 13.46 7.00 -21.65
N PRO A 93 14.22 7.55 -22.64
CA PRO A 93 14.21 7.05 -24.01
C PRO A 93 14.67 5.59 -24.21
N ASP A 94 15.30 4.97 -23.21
CA ASP A 94 15.60 3.53 -23.23
C ASP A 94 14.35 2.64 -23.08
N MET A 95 13.19 3.24 -22.75
CA MET A 95 11.91 2.60 -22.53
C MET A 95 11.89 1.59 -21.37
N VAL A 96 12.87 1.68 -20.47
CA VAL A 96 13.03 0.80 -19.30
C VAL A 96 13.07 1.62 -18.01
N THR A 97 13.74 2.76 -18.02
CA THR A 97 13.86 3.64 -16.84
C THR A 97 12.65 4.55 -16.74
N ILE A 98 12.04 4.60 -15.55
CA ILE A 98 10.81 5.33 -15.20
C ILE A 98 11.11 6.30 -14.06
#